data_AF-B9N2F2-F1
#
_entry.id   AF-B9N2F2-F1
#
_cell.length_a   1.000
_cell.length_b   1.000
_cell.length_c   1.000
_cell.angle_alpha   90.00
_cell.angle_beta   90.00
_cell.angle_gamma   90.00
#
_symmetry.space_group_name_H-M   'P 1'
#
loop_
_entity.id
_entity.type
_entity.pdbx_description
1 polymer ?
#
loop_
_entity_poly.entity_id
_entity_poly.type
_entity_poly.pdbx_seq_one_letter_code
_entity_poly.pdbx_strand_id
1 'polypeptide(L)' 'MAVKIRLARLGCKNRAFYRIFAADTHTPRDGKHLQVVGFYDHLAGYHCPSIKKRIGPIPRPFLSPSI' A
#
# COMPACT_ATOMS: atom_id res chain seq x y z
N MET A 1 10.49 -7.16 -28.82
CA MET A 1 10.61 -7.69 -27.45
C MET A 1 11.33 -6.64 -26.60
N ALA A 2 10.62 -6.00 -25.68
CA ALA A 2 11.18 -4.98 -24.79
C ALA A 2 10.38 -4.93 -23.50
N VAL A 3 11.10 -5.02 -22.38
CA VAL A 3 10.54 -4.99 -21.02
C VAL A 3 10.39 -3.55 -20.58
N LYS A 4 9.21 -3.21 -20.05
CA LYS A 4 8.89 -1.89 -19.50
C LYS A 4 8.45 -2.03 -18.05
N ILE A 5 8.82 -1.05 -17.24
CA ILE A 5 8.29 -0.91 -15.89
C ILE A 5 6.94 -0.17 -16.01
N ARG A 6 5.89 -0.77 -15.43
CA ARG A 6 4.50 -0.29 -15.55
C ARG A 6 3.83 -0.26 -14.20
N LEU A 7 2.85 0.64 -14.08
CA LEU A 7 1.99 0.75 -12.90
C LEU A 7 0.63 0.12 -13.19
N ALA A 8 0.26 -0.88 -12.40
CA ALA A 8 -1.11 -1.39 -12.33
C ALA A 8 -1.90 -0.59 -11.30
N ARG A 9 -3.14 -0.22 -11.64
CA ARG A 9 -3.99 0.55 -10.74
C ARG A 9 -4.85 -0.41 -9.93
N LEU A 10 -4.73 -0.30 -8.62
CA LEU A 10 -5.57 -0.97 -7.65
C LEU A 10 -6.26 0.06 -6.77
N GLY A 11 -7.18 -0.42 -5.93
CA GLY A 11 -7.92 0.42 -5.00
C GLY A 11 -9.26 0.91 -5.56
N CYS A 12 -9.90 1.79 -4.80
CA CYS A 12 -11.24 2.27 -5.07
C CYS A 12 -11.22 3.61 -5.81
N LYS A 13 -12.37 4.02 -6.33
CA LYS A 13 -12.57 5.39 -6.83
C LYS A 13 -12.15 6.39 -5.72
N ASN A 14 -11.33 7.38 -6.09
CA ASN A 14 -10.74 8.38 -5.19
C ASN A 14 -9.74 7.87 -4.13
N ARG A 15 -9.36 6.58 -4.14
CA ARG A 15 -8.27 6.01 -3.32
C ARG A 15 -7.49 5.00 -4.14
N ALA A 16 -6.72 5.51 -5.11
CA ALA A 16 -5.90 4.68 -5.97
C ALA A 16 -4.64 4.20 -5.24
N PHE A 17 -4.21 2.99 -5.54
CA PHE A 17 -2.98 2.39 -5.06
C PHE A 17 -2.29 1.76 -6.26
N TYR A 18 -0.99 1.96 -6.41
CA TYR A 18 -0.29 1.48 -7.60
C TYR A 18 0.69 0.37 -7.25
N ARG A 19 0.69 -0.69 -8.06
CA ARG A 19 1.71 -1.74 -8.01
C ARG A 19 2.67 -1.55 -9.17
N ILE A 20 3.96 -1.61 -8.88
CA ILE A 20 5.04 -1.51 -9.86
C ILE A 20 5.37 -2.91 -10.34
N PHE A 21 5.21 -3.14 -11.64
CA PHE A 21 5.50 -4.41 -12.30
C PHE A 21 6.47 -4.23 -13.46
N ALA A 22 7.35 -5.20 -13.66
CA ALA A 22 8.13 -5.33 -14.89
C ALA A 22 7.38 -6.27 -15.85
N ALA A 23 7.04 -5.79 -17.04
CA ALA A 23 6.29 -6.57 -18.02
C ALA A 23 6.71 -6.22 -19.45
N ASP A 24 6.48 -7.16 -20.37
CA ASP A 24 6.68 -6.90 -21.79
C ASP A 24 5.68 -5.87 -22.34
N THR A 25 6.05 -5.21 -23.43
CA THR A 25 5.24 -4.14 -24.01
C THR A 25 3.88 -4.62 -24.54
N HIS A 26 3.78 -5.88 -24.99
CA HIS A 26 2.55 -6.43 -25.57
C HIS A 26 1.53 -6.92 -24.54
N THR A 27 1.91 -7.01 -23.26
CA THR A 27 0.99 -7.52 -22.24
C THR A 27 -0.02 -6.45 -21.81
N PRO A 28 -1.25 -6.83 -21.41
CA PRO A 28 -2.21 -5.87 -20.87
C PRO A 28 -1.76 -5.37 -19.48
N ARG A 29 -2.33 -4.25 -19.02
CA ARG A 29 -1.88 -3.52 -17.82
C ARG A 29 -1.92 -4.35 -16.54
N ASP A 30 -2.96 -5.18 -16.37
CA ASP A 30 -3.20 -6.01 -15.20
C ASP A 30 -3.01 -7.51 -15.52
N GLY A 31 -2.28 -7.81 -16.59
CA GLY A 31 -2.14 -9.16 -17.14
C GLY A 31 -0.95 -9.95 -16.60
N LYS A 32 -0.31 -10.70 -17.50
CA LYS A 32 0.90 -11.47 -17.16
C LYS A 32 2.09 -10.52 -16.98
N HIS A 33 2.65 -10.51 -15.78
CA HIS A 33 3.87 -9.78 -15.43
C HIS A 33 5.04 -10.76 -15.28
N LEU A 34 6.27 -10.28 -15.46
CA LEU A 34 7.48 -11.06 -15.16
C LEU A 34 7.71 -11.09 -13.65
N GLN A 35 7.78 -9.90 -13.03
CA GLN A 35 8.05 -9.73 -11.60
C GLN A 35 7.40 -8.46 -11.03
N VAL A 36 7.04 -8.52 -9.74
CA VAL A 36 6.60 -7.36 -8.95
C VAL A 36 7.81 -6.70 -8.32
N VAL A 37 8.03 -5.42 -8.61
CA VAL A 37 9.15 -4.64 -8.07
C VAL A 37 8.78 -4.06 -6.70
N GLY A 38 7.54 -3.58 -6.56
CA GLY A 38 7.09 -2.97 -5.31
C GLY A 38 5.75 -2.26 -5.42
N PHE A 39 5.49 -1.39 -4.46
CA PHE A 39 4.25 -0.67 -4.29
C PHE A 39 4.50 0.83 -4.26
N TYR A 40 3.57 1.59 -4.85
CA TYR A 40 3.59 3.04 -4.87
C TYR A 40 2.24 3.56 -4.38
N ASP A 41 2.26 4.28 -3.26
CA ASP A 41 1.11 5.00 -2.75
C ASP A 41 1.31 6.52 -2.94
N HIS A 42 0.58 7.09 -3.89
CA HIS A 42 0.59 8.51 -4.18
C HIS A 42 -0.11 9.39 -3.12
N LEU A 43 -0.93 8.81 -2.24
CA LEU A 43 -1.73 9.55 -1.25
C LEU A 43 -1.13 9.54 0.16
N ALA A 44 -0.01 8.84 0.35
CA ALA A 44 0.63 8.66 1.66
C ALA A 44 1.01 9.97 2.37
N GLY A 45 1.15 11.08 1.64
CA GLY A 45 1.50 12.39 2.21
C GLY A 45 0.43 13.47 2.18
N TYR A 46 -0.65 13.34 1.39
CA TYR A 46 -1.49 14.50 1.06
C TYR A 46 -2.89 14.52 1.65
N HIS A 47 -3.60 13.39 1.80
CA HIS A 47 -4.84 13.36 2.59
C HIS A 47 -5.41 11.92 2.73
N CYS A 48 -5.31 11.31 3.92
CA CYS A 48 -6.37 10.44 4.42
C CYS A 48 -6.22 10.10 5.92
N PRO A 49 -6.83 10.89 6.83
CA PRO A 49 -7.14 10.39 8.16
C PRO A 49 -8.33 9.41 8.04
N SER A 50 -8.10 8.19 7.57
CA SER A 50 -9.15 7.17 7.52
C SER A 50 -8.71 5.77 7.94
N ILE A 51 -7.44 5.58 8.32
CA ILE A 51 -7.08 4.47 9.19
C ILE A 51 -6.77 5.08 10.56
N LYS A 52 -7.83 5.52 11.24
CA LYS A 52 -7.81 5.57 12.70
C LYS A 52 -7.58 4.12 13.14
N LYS A 53 -6.33 3.76 13.43
CA LYS A 53 -6.03 2.65 14.33
C LYS A 53 -6.80 2.93 15.63
N ARG A 54 -8.02 2.40 15.74
CA ARG A 54 -8.62 2.05 17.03
C ARG A 54 -7.85 0.83 17.54
N ILE A 55 -6.62 1.05 17.98
CA ILE A 55 -6.02 0.21 19.00
C ILE A 55 -6.18 1.05 20.24
N GLY A 56 -7.09 0.63 21.12
CA GLY A 56 -7.39 1.33 22.37
C GLY A 56 -6.14 1.50 23.23
N PRO A 57 -6.19 2.38 24.25
CA PRO A 57 -5.08 2.53 25.18
C PRO A 57 -4.79 1.17 25.83
N ILE A 58 -3.55 0.71 25.69
CA ILE A 58 -3.01 -0.44 26.43
C ILE A 58 -3.20 -0.13 27.91
N PRO A 59 -3.82 -1.01 28.72
CA PRO A 59 -3.97 -0.77 30.15
C PRO A 59 -2.57 -0.66 30.76
N ARG A 60 -2.30 0.48 31.42
CA ARG A 60 -1.07 0.64 32.22
C ARG A 60 -1.13 -0.43 33.33
N PRO A 61 -0.13 -1.31 33.47
CA PRO A 61 -0.09 -2.20 34.61
C PRO A 61 -0.03 -1.35 35.88
N PHE A 62 -0.96 -1.63 36.79
CA PHE A 62 -1.04 -1.06 38.13
C PHE A 62 0.34 -1.13 38.79
N LEU A 63 0.97 0.02 39.02
CA LEU A 63 2.03 0.10 40.02
C LEU A 63 1.34 0.07 41.39
N SER A 64 1.42 -1.06 42.06
CA SER A 64 1.12 -1.18 43.48
C SER A 64 2.07 -0.29 44.27
N PRO A 65 1.60 0.59 45.16
CA PRO A 65 2.48 1.29 46.08
C PRO A 65 2.95 0.29 47.14
N SER A 66 4.25 -0.06 47.11
CA SER A 66 4.91 -0.75 48.21
C SER A 66 4.95 0.17 49.43
N ILE A 67 4.22 -0.22 50.46
CA ILE A 67 4.45 0.14 51.86
C ILE A 67 5.51 -0.83 52.40
#